data_AF-A0A953P2K8-F1
#
_entry.id   AF-A0A953P2K8-F1
#
_cell.length_a   1.000
_cell.length_b   1.000
_cell.length_c   1.000
_cell.angle_alpha   90.00
_cell.angle_beta   90.00
_cell.angle_gamma   90.00
#
_symmetry.space_group_name_H-M   'P 1'
#
loop_
_entity.id
_entity.type
_entity.pdbx_description
1 polymer ?
#
loop_
_entity_poly.entity_id
_entity_poly.type
_entity_poly.pdbx_seq_one_letter_code
_entity_poly.pdbx_strand_id
1 'polypeptide(L)'
;MKIRNLFITSALLAGLLVAGFAFAQQERRESKNQKPSKSLGEIHNDGVKYVLEHIKKVPPRDKLGPLIARLTNEFCVKSRVDCGTLKPDWQPSNTEQLLSTLGGSEAFKENIGSLFRLTQSEIAMTKHSLQQYQTSLDELEKTAERKLTGEERTRFLGAISVARSSAVFWAPKEAGGLDGRHFLNATNLPSTGSKKKVNWDAVVRADLSGLLQGGLGQAVGDSVHNLIDQLLT
;
A
#
# COMPACT_ATOMS: atom_id res chain seq x y z
N MET A 1 -53.43 52.12 28.23
CA MET A 1 -53.07 50.70 28.04
C MET A 1 -53.01 50.37 26.56
N LYS A 2 -51.83 50.06 26.02
CA LYS A 2 -51.63 49.54 24.66
C LYS A 2 -50.61 48.41 24.73
N ILE A 3 -51.06 47.17 24.49
CA ILE A 3 -50.20 46.01 24.24
C ILE A 3 -50.32 45.70 22.75
N ARG A 4 -49.28 46.00 21.97
CA ARG A 4 -49.06 45.44 20.63
C ARG A 4 -47.55 45.44 20.39
N ASN A 5 -46.95 44.26 20.34
CA ASN A 5 -45.79 43.88 19.53
C ASN A 5 -45.19 42.57 20.07
N LEU A 6 -45.79 41.43 19.69
CA LEU A 6 -45.22 40.12 20.03
C LEU A 6 -45.57 39.05 18.99
N PHE A 7 -45.38 39.30 17.69
CA PHE A 7 -45.64 38.27 16.67
C PHE A 7 -44.70 38.23 15.46
N ILE A 8 -43.62 39.03 15.41
CA ILE A 8 -42.74 39.10 14.21
C ILE A 8 -41.43 38.29 14.37
N THR A 9 -41.07 37.81 15.56
CA THR A 9 -39.77 37.16 15.78
C THR A 9 -39.72 35.65 15.52
N SER A 10 -40.86 34.97 15.36
CA SER A 10 -40.88 33.49 15.23
C SER A 10 -40.70 32.96 13.80
N ALA A 11 -40.98 33.76 12.77
CA ALA A 11 -40.89 33.30 11.37
C ALA A 11 -39.45 33.30 10.82
N LEU A 12 -38.58 34.22 11.27
CA LEU A 12 -37.20 34.31 10.81
C LEU A 12 -36.30 33.18 11.36
N LEU A 13 -36.55 32.71 12.58
CA LEU A 13 -35.75 31.64 13.19
C LEU A 13 -36.01 30.27 12.53
N ALA A 14 -37.25 30.01 12.09
CA ALA A 14 -37.60 28.76 11.43
C ALA A 14 -36.97 28.63 10.03
N GLY A 15 -36.87 29.74 9.27
CA GLY A 15 -36.25 29.75 7.95
C GLY A 15 -34.74 29.44 7.97
N LEU A 16 -34.01 29.93 8.98
CA LEU A 16 -32.56 29.67 9.12
C LEU A 16 -32.26 28.20 9.47
N LEU A 17 -33.10 27.57 10.29
CA LEU A 17 -32.93 26.15 10.68
C LEU A 17 -33.17 25.19 9.50
N VAL A 18 -34.14 25.49 8.63
CA VAL A 18 -34.44 24.65 7.45
C VAL A 18 -33.33 24.76 6.40
N ALA A 19 -32.77 25.96 6.17
CA ALA A 19 -31.66 26.16 5.25
C ALA A 19 -30.37 25.45 5.71
N GLY A 20 -30.05 25.51 7.02
CA GLY A 20 -28.90 24.80 7.58
C GLY A 20 -29.03 23.27 7.50
N PHE A 21 -30.25 22.72 7.70
CA PHE A 21 -30.50 21.29 7.53
C PHE A 21 -30.41 20.82 6.08
N ALA A 22 -30.87 21.63 5.12
CA ALA A 22 -30.77 21.33 3.70
C ALA A 22 -29.30 21.36 3.22
N PHE A 23 -28.51 22.33 3.67
CA PHE A 23 -27.08 22.42 3.35
C PHE A 23 -26.28 21.24 3.93
N ALA A 24 -26.53 20.87 5.19
CA ALA A 24 -25.88 19.72 5.84
C ALA A 24 -26.29 18.37 5.22
N GLN A 25 -27.51 18.25 4.68
CA GLN A 25 -27.91 17.06 3.91
C GLN A 25 -27.28 17.02 2.52
N GLN A 26 -27.06 18.17 1.88
CA GLN A 26 -26.42 18.25 0.57
C GLN A 26 -24.93 17.90 0.63
N GLU A 27 -24.18 18.42 1.62
CA GLU A 27 -22.79 18.01 1.86
C GLU A 27 -22.66 16.50 2.18
N ARG A 28 -23.61 15.93 2.95
CA ARG A 28 -23.66 14.47 3.18
C ARG A 28 -23.98 13.67 1.92
N ARG A 29 -24.73 14.22 0.97
CA ARG A 29 -25.03 13.55 -0.31
C ARG A 29 -23.86 13.63 -1.28
N GLU A 30 -23.14 14.75 -1.29
CA GLU A 30 -21.93 14.92 -2.09
C GLU A 30 -20.77 14.05 -1.56
N SER A 31 -20.62 13.95 -0.24
CA SER A 31 -19.67 13.02 0.41
C SER A 31 -19.95 11.54 0.11
N LYS A 32 -21.23 11.14 -0.03
CA LYS A 32 -21.62 9.75 -0.33
C LYS A 32 -21.39 9.32 -1.78
N ASN A 33 -21.16 10.26 -2.70
CA ASN A 33 -20.91 9.98 -4.12
C ASN A 33 -19.41 9.96 -4.48
N GLN A 34 -18.52 10.30 -3.55
CA GLN A 34 -17.10 10.02 -3.74
C GLN A 34 -16.84 8.55 -3.41
N LYS A 35 -16.55 7.77 -4.45
CA LYS A 35 -15.94 6.46 -4.30
C LYS A 35 -14.72 6.64 -3.40
N PRO A 36 -14.55 5.82 -2.33
CA PRO A 36 -13.42 5.99 -1.43
C PRO A 36 -12.12 6.00 -2.25
N SER A 37 -11.26 6.98 -1.99
CA SER A 37 -9.95 7.05 -2.63
C SER A 37 -9.20 5.75 -2.33
N LYS A 38 -8.59 5.14 -3.34
CA LYS A 38 -7.77 3.95 -3.16
C LYS A 38 -6.70 4.21 -2.09
N SER A 39 -6.50 3.23 -1.22
CA SER A 39 -5.39 3.21 -0.27
C SER A 39 -4.05 3.10 -0.99
N LEU A 40 -2.96 3.52 -0.32
CA LEU A 40 -1.61 3.46 -0.90
C LEU A 40 -1.23 2.04 -1.32
N GLY A 41 -1.61 1.03 -0.53
CA GLY A 41 -1.39 -0.38 -0.85
C GLY A 41 -2.18 -0.88 -2.05
N GLU A 42 -3.41 -0.38 -2.28
CA GLU A 42 -4.16 -0.72 -3.49
C GLU A 42 -3.50 -0.12 -4.74
N ILE A 43 -3.02 1.12 -4.65
CA ILE A 43 -2.30 1.76 -5.75
C ILE A 43 -0.97 1.05 -6.03
N HIS A 44 -0.26 0.61 -4.98
CA HIS A 44 0.93 -0.24 -5.10
C HIS A 44 0.63 -1.50 -5.91
N ASN A 45 -0.40 -2.25 -5.52
CA ASN A 45 -0.76 -3.50 -6.20
C ASN A 45 -1.20 -3.26 -7.65
N ASP A 46 -1.90 -2.17 -7.94
CA ASP A 46 -2.21 -1.79 -9.32
C ASP A 46 -0.95 -1.53 -10.15
N GLY A 47 0.06 -0.91 -9.55
CA GLY A 47 1.37 -0.67 -10.18
C GLY A 47 2.12 -1.96 -10.44
N VAL A 48 2.23 -2.84 -9.44
CA VAL A 48 2.85 -4.16 -9.58
C VAL A 48 2.16 -4.96 -10.68
N LYS A 49 0.83 -5.03 -10.64
CA LYS A 49 0.02 -5.69 -11.68
C LYS A 49 0.32 -5.10 -13.06
N TYR A 50 0.31 -3.78 -13.20
CA TYR A 50 0.60 -3.12 -14.46
C TYR A 50 1.96 -3.56 -15.00
N VAL A 51 3.03 -3.48 -14.20
CA VAL A 51 4.37 -3.85 -14.66
C VAL A 51 4.42 -5.32 -15.08
N LEU A 52 3.90 -6.25 -14.27
CA LEU A 52 3.90 -7.68 -14.57
C LEU A 52 3.16 -8.02 -15.87
N GLU A 53 1.99 -7.40 -16.09
CA GLU A 53 1.20 -7.62 -17.30
C GLU A 53 1.91 -7.10 -18.56
N HIS A 54 2.76 -6.07 -18.43
CA HIS A 54 3.47 -5.43 -19.54
C HIS A 54 4.85 -6.05 -19.84
N ILE A 55 5.41 -6.88 -18.94
CA ILE A 55 6.59 -7.68 -19.23
C ILE A 55 6.18 -8.89 -20.08
N LYS A 56 6.29 -8.74 -21.41
CA LYS A 56 5.94 -9.81 -22.38
C LYS A 56 7.04 -10.84 -22.59
N LYS A 57 8.29 -10.43 -22.36
CA LYS A 57 9.48 -11.28 -22.42
C LYS A 57 10.40 -10.87 -21.30
N VAL A 58 10.95 -11.84 -20.57
CA VAL A 58 11.91 -11.57 -19.51
C VAL A 58 13.16 -10.98 -20.16
N PRO A 59 13.55 -9.75 -19.80
CA PRO A 59 14.75 -9.13 -20.35
C PRO A 59 16.00 -9.82 -19.78
N PRO A 60 17.17 -9.66 -20.42
CA PRO A 60 18.45 -9.94 -19.77
C PRO A 60 18.55 -9.28 -18.39
N ARG A 61 19.25 -9.89 -17.43
CA ARG A 61 19.33 -9.39 -16.03
C ARG A 61 19.77 -7.92 -15.97
N ASP A 62 20.73 -7.51 -16.80
CA ASP A 62 21.23 -6.12 -16.88
C ASP A 62 20.20 -5.13 -17.45
N LYS A 63 19.14 -5.61 -18.10
CA LYS A 63 18.04 -4.80 -18.66
C LYS A 63 16.77 -4.84 -17.82
N LEU A 64 16.73 -5.68 -16.77
CA LEU A 64 15.55 -5.86 -15.94
C LEU A 64 15.20 -4.60 -15.14
N GLY A 65 16.16 -4.05 -14.38
CA GLY A 65 15.98 -2.83 -13.60
C GLY A 65 15.47 -1.64 -14.45
N PRO A 66 16.15 -1.28 -15.56
CA PRO A 66 15.69 -0.22 -16.45
C PRO A 66 14.28 -0.44 -17.04
N LEU A 67 13.93 -1.69 -17.39
CA LEU A 67 12.59 -2.00 -17.89
C LEU A 67 11.52 -1.79 -16.82
N ILE A 68 11.75 -2.30 -15.61
CA ILE A 68 10.82 -2.14 -14.48
C ILE A 68 10.65 -0.65 -14.16
N ALA A 69 11.75 0.09 -14.03
CA ALA A 69 11.69 1.53 -13.74
C ALA A 69 10.89 2.30 -14.81
N ARG A 70 11.06 1.97 -16.10
CA ARG A 70 10.27 2.57 -17.18
C ARG A 70 8.78 2.27 -17.04
N LEU A 71 8.42 1.00 -16.87
CA LEU A 71 7.02 0.56 -16.75
C LEU A 71 6.34 1.14 -15.49
N THR A 72 7.06 1.22 -14.38
CA THR A 72 6.57 1.88 -13.16
C THR A 72 6.30 3.36 -13.43
N ASN A 73 7.23 4.08 -14.06
CA ASN A 73 7.01 5.48 -14.43
C ASN A 73 5.81 5.67 -15.36
N GLU A 74 5.64 4.79 -16.37
CA GLU A 74 4.46 4.79 -17.24
C GLU A 74 3.15 4.64 -16.43
N PHE A 75 3.12 3.71 -15.46
CA PHE A 75 1.98 3.55 -14.56
C PHE A 75 1.70 4.82 -13.74
N CYS A 76 2.72 5.44 -13.16
CA CYS A 76 2.58 6.64 -12.34
C CYS A 76 2.00 7.82 -13.13
N VAL A 77 2.52 8.06 -14.34
CA VAL A 77 2.02 9.10 -15.25
C VAL A 77 0.58 8.82 -15.67
N LYS A 78 0.27 7.59 -16.11
CA LYS A 78 -1.07 7.20 -16.57
C LYS A 78 -2.12 7.31 -15.46
N SER A 79 -1.75 6.93 -14.24
CA SER A 79 -2.64 6.91 -13.09
C SER A 79 -2.72 8.25 -12.36
N ARG A 80 -1.91 9.24 -12.75
CA ARG A 80 -1.78 10.55 -12.08
C ARG A 80 -1.45 10.40 -10.59
N VAL A 81 -0.56 9.48 -10.28
CA VAL A 81 -0.12 9.17 -8.92
C VAL A 81 1.31 9.67 -8.75
N ASP A 82 1.57 10.37 -7.64
CA ASP A 82 2.94 10.65 -7.22
C ASP A 82 3.58 9.36 -6.69
N CYS A 83 4.56 8.87 -7.44
CA CYS A 83 5.28 7.66 -7.10
C CYS A 83 6.55 7.91 -6.29
N GLY A 84 6.90 9.16 -6.00
CA GLY A 84 8.17 9.49 -5.37
C GLY A 84 9.38 9.19 -6.27
N THR A 85 10.51 8.88 -5.64
CA THR A 85 11.80 8.70 -6.31
C THR A 85 12.10 7.22 -6.53
N LEU A 86 12.21 6.80 -7.80
CA LEU A 86 12.77 5.51 -8.18
C LEU A 86 14.30 5.55 -8.09
N LYS A 87 14.88 4.59 -7.36
CA LYS A 87 16.31 4.35 -7.19
C LYS A 87 16.63 2.92 -7.72
N PRO A 88 16.96 2.78 -9.01
CA PRO A 88 17.06 1.48 -9.67
C PRO A 88 18.10 0.52 -9.08
N ASP A 89 19.13 1.04 -8.41
CA ASP A 89 20.31 0.28 -7.98
C ASP A 89 20.40 0.10 -6.46
N TRP A 90 19.40 0.53 -5.70
CA TRP A 90 19.47 0.55 -4.24
C TRP A 90 18.67 -0.61 -3.64
N GLN A 91 19.33 -1.48 -2.87
CA GLN A 91 18.69 -2.47 -2.01
C GLN A 91 19.45 -2.55 -0.68
N PRO A 92 18.76 -2.59 0.47
CA PRO A 92 19.41 -2.77 1.75
C PRO A 92 19.75 -4.25 1.93
N SER A 93 20.91 -4.57 2.51
CA SER A 93 21.29 -5.97 2.73
C SER A 93 20.46 -6.66 3.81
N ASN A 94 19.88 -5.90 4.75
CA ASN A 94 19.00 -6.39 5.82
C ASN A 94 18.16 -5.28 6.47
N THR A 95 17.23 -5.68 7.35
CA THR A 95 16.31 -4.79 8.08
C THR A 95 17.06 -3.80 8.97
N GLU A 96 18.11 -4.23 9.67
CA GLU A 96 18.89 -3.40 10.59
C GLU A 96 19.57 -2.25 9.85
N GLN A 97 20.19 -2.54 8.70
CA GLN A 97 20.80 -1.54 7.84
C GLN A 97 19.74 -0.55 7.33
N LEU A 98 18.59 -1.03 6.89
CA LEU A 98 17.48 -0.16 6.51
C LEU A 98 17.09 0.78 7.65
N LEU A 99 16.78 0.24 8.83
CA LEU A 99 16.39 1.03 10.01
C LEU A 99 17.44 2.10 10.38
N SER A 100 18.73 1.79 10.21
CA SER A 100 19.82 2.73 10.49
C SER A 100 19.84 3.94 9.52
N THR A 101 19.32 3.77 8.31
CA THR A 101 19.25 4.82 7.29
C THR A 101 17.96 5.63 7.33
N LEU A 102 16.92 5.16 8.05
CA LEU A 102 15.66 5.88 8.16
C LEU A 102 15.79 7.08 9.09
N GLY A 103 15.51 8.27 8.55
CA GLY A 103 15.26 9.45 9.37
C GLY A 103 13.96 9.30 10.15
N GLY A 104 13.96 9.78 11.40
CA GLY A 104 12.81 9.75 12.31
C GLY A 104 13.22 9.44 13.75
N SER A 105 12.22 9.45 14.63
CA SER A 105 12.31 9.11 16.04
C SER A 105 12.61 7.62 16.25
N GLU A 106 13.14 7.29 17.42
CA GLU A 106 13.35 5.88 17.79
C GLU A 106 12.03 5.11 17.88
N ALA A 107 10.94 5.77 18.29
CA ALA A 107 9.60 5.19 18.26
C ALA A 107 9.16 4.84 16.83
N PHE A 108 9.44 5.70 15.84
CA PHE A 108 9.15 5.39 14.44
C PHE A 108 9.93 4.16 13.97
N LYS A 109 11.25 4.13 14.21
CA LYS A 109 12.11 2.99 13.85
C LYS A 109 11.70 1.69 14.54
N GLU A 110 11.31 1.74 15.82
CA GLU A 110 10.83 0.58 16.58
C GLU A 110 9.54 -0.01 15.97
N ASN A 111 8.60 0.85 15.56
CA ASN A 111 7.37 0.41 14.91
C ASN A 111 7.63 -0.17 13.52
N ILE A 112 8.52 0.44 12.72
CA ILE A 112 8.94 -0.13 11.43
C ILE A 112 9.65 -1.48 11.63
N GLY A 113 10.53 -1.59 12.62
CA GLY A 113 11.17 -2.87 12.95
C GLY A 113 10.17 -3.94 13.36
N SER A 114 9.11 -3.57 14.09
CA SER A 114 8.00 -4.47 14.42
C SER A 114 7.24 -4.93 13.18
N LEU A 115 6.98 -4.02 12.24
CA LEU A 115 6.36 -4.36 10.95
C LEU A 115 7.20 -5.37 10.16
N PHE A 116 8.52 -5.16 10.08
CA PHE A 116 9.42 -6.12 9.42
C PHE A 116 9.43 -7.49 10.12
N ARG A 117 9.41 -7.54 11.46
CA ARG A 117 9.32 -8.82 12.20
C ARG A 117 8.03 -9.60 11.90
N LEU A 118 6.90 -8.92 11.68
CA LEU A 118 5.66 -9.59 11.26
C LEU A 118 5.80 -10.30 9.90
N THR A 119 6.74 -9.88 9.06
CA THR A 119 7.01 -10.49 7.75
C THR A 119 8.09 -11.57 7.79
N GLN A 120 8.56 -11.99 8.97
CA GLN A 120 9.64 -12.99 9.13
C GLN A 120 9.11 -14.38 9.50
N SER A 121 7.85 -14.68 9.18
CA SER A 121 7.33 -16.02 9.41
C SER A 121 7.53 -16.88 8.17
N GLU A 122 8.44 -17.85 8.21
CA GLU A 122 8.60 -18.93 7.19
C GLU A 122 7.37 -19.87 7.12
N ILE A 123 6.19 -19.37 7.44
CA ILE A 123 4.94 -20.10 7.48
C ILE A 123 4.31 -20.02 6.10
N ALA A 124 3.91 -21.17 5.56
CA ALA A 124 3.14 -21.21 4.32
C ALA A 124 1.90 -20.33 4.45
N MET A 125 1.67 -19.45 3.45
CA MET A 125 0.51 -18.57 3.44
C MET A 125 -0.77 -19.37 3.25
N THR A 126 -1.43 -19.67 4.37
CA THR A 126 -2.76 -20.28 4.45
C THR A 126 -3.79 -19.19 4.75
N LYS A 127 -5.08 -19.52 4.62
CA LYS A 127 -6.16 -18.62 5.04
C LYS A 127 -6.00 -18.15 6.50
N HIS A 128 -5.62 -19.07 7.39
CA HIS A 128 -5.43 -18.78 8.81
C HIS A 128 -4.24 -17.84 9.04
N SER A 129 -3.06 -18.15 8.46
CA SER A 129 -1.88 -17.29 8.64
C SER A 129 -2.05 -15.90 8.01
N LEU A 130 -2.77 -15.79 6.88
CA LEU A 130 -3.11 -14.49 6.28
C LEU A 130 -4.02 -13.67 7.20
N GLN A 131 -5.04 -14.29 7.79
CA GLN A 131 -5.92 -13.63 8.76
C GLN A 131 -5.19 -13.21 10.03
N GLN A 132 -4.28 -14.06 10.55
CA GLN A 132 -3.43 -13.73 11.68
C GLN A 132 -2.52 -12.53 11.36
N TYR A 133 -1.88 -12.54 10.19
CA TYR A 133 -1.03 -11.44 9.75
C TYR A 133 -1.83 -10.12 9.68
N GLN A 134 -3.02 -10.13 9.08
CA GLN A 134 -3.91 -8.96 9.04
C GLN A 134 -4.28 -8.48 10.44
N THR A 135 -4.56 -9.39 11.37
CA THR A 135 -4.88 -9.04 12.77
C THR A 135 -3.68 -8.39 13.46
N SER A 136 -2.47 -8.94 13.28
CA SER A 136 -1.24 -8.35 13.82
C SER A 136 -0.92 -6.98 13.24
N LEU A 137 -1.23 -6.74 11.95
CA LEU A 137 -1.13 -5.41 11.37
C LEU A 137 -2.09 -4.41 12.03
N ASP A 138 -3.33 -4.82 12.30
CA ASP A 138 -4.31 -3.95 12.97
C ASP A 138 -3.91 -3.60 14.42
N GLU A 139 -3.32 -4.54 15.14
CA GLU A 139 -2.78 -4.31 16.49
C GLU A 139 -1.57 -3.37 16.47
N LEU A 140 -0.69 -3.55 15.49
CA LEU A 140 0.48 -2.71 15.31
C LEU A 140 0.09 -1.29 14.90
N GLU A 141 -0.89 -1.14 14.00
CA GLU A 141 -1.49 0.14 13.61
C GLU A 141 -2.03 0.90 14.83
N LYS A 142 -2.90 0.28 15.63
CA LYS A 142 -3.44 0.88 16.88
C LYS A 142 -2.35 1.28 17.87
N THR A 143 -1.25 0.52 17.93
CA THR A 143 -0.13 0.84 18.83
C THR A 143 0.67 2.03 18.31
N ALA A 144 0.94 2.07 17.01
CA ALA A 144 1.65 3.17 16.38
C ALA A 144 0.86 4.48 16.42
N GLU A 145 -0.46 4.46 16.25
CA GLU A 145 -1.30 5.67 16.31
C GLU A 145 -1.25 6.38 17.66
N ARG A 146 -0.92 5.66 18.75
CA ARG A 146 -0.74 6.24 20.08
C ARG A 146 0.66 6.82 20.31
N LYS A 147 1.64 6.44 19.49
CA LYS A 147 3.07 6.78 19.67
C LYS A 147 3.59 7.75 18.60
N LEU A 148 3.05 7.69 17.39
CA LEU A 148 3.53 8.43 16.22
C LEU A 148 2.56 9.55 15.88
N THR A 149 3.11 10.68 15.41
CA THR A 149 2.32 11.83 14.98
C THR A 149 2.88 12.41 13.68
N GLY A 150 2.12 13.30 13.03
CA GLY A 150 2.57 14.02 11.83
C GLY A 150 3.02 13.10 10.70
N GLU A 151 4.15 13.46 10.09
CA GLU A 151 4.72 12.77 8.92
C GLU A 151 5.12 11.31 9.24
N GLU A 152 5.64 11.03 10.44
CA GLU A 152 6.02 9.68 10.84
C GLU A 152 4.81 8.74 10.89
N ARG A 153 3.69 9.24 11.43
CA ARG A 153 2.43 8.49 11.41
C ARG A 153 1.98 8.23 9.97
N THR A 154 1.99 9.25 9.11
CA THR A 154 1.60 9.11 7.70
C THR A 154 2.47 8.07 6.97
N ARG A 155 3.79 8.14 7.14
CA ARG A 155 4.73 7.17 6.54
C ARG A 155 4.51 5.76 7.08
N PHE A 156 4.29 5.63 8.39
CA PHE A 156 4.03 4.34 9.02
C PHE A 156 2.71 3.71 8.53
N LEU A 157 1.62 4.48 8.48
CA LEU A 157 0.33 4.01 7.96
C LEU A 157 0.40 3.65 6.47
N GLY A 158 1.21 4.38 5.69
CA GLY A 158 1.52 4.01 4.31
C GLY A 158 2.19 2.64 4.21
N ALA A 159 3.19 2.37 5.06
CA ALA A 159 3.87 1.08 5.13
C ALA A 159 2.91 -0.06 5.54
N ILE A 160 2.06 0.16 6.55
CA ILE A 160 1.01 -0.80 6.93
C ILE A 160 0.05 -1.07 5.77
N SER A 161 -0.38 -0.03 5.05
CA SER A 161 -1.26 -0.16 3.89
C SER A 161 -0.62 -1.01 2.79
N VAL A 162 0.66 -0.77 2.45
CA VAL A 162 1.40 -1.56 1.46
C VAL A 162 1.58 -3.00 1.93
N ALA A 163 2.00 -3.24 3.17
CA ALA A 163 2.13 -4.58 3.73
C ALA A 163 0.82 -5.37 3.65
N ARG A 164 -0.28 -4.77 4.09
CA ARG A 164 -1.61 -5.39 4.09
C ARG A 164 -2.05 -5.78 2.68
N SER A 165 -1.93 -4.85 1.73
CA SER A 165 -2.35 -5.08 0.35
C SER A 165 -1.44 -6.05 -0.38
N SER A 166 -0.13 -5.97 -0.15
CA SER A 166 0.86 -6.89 -0.71
C SER A 166 0.63 -8.32 -0.25
N ALA A 167 0.30 -8.52 1.04
CA ALA A 167 -0.07 -9.82 1.60
C ALA A 167 -1.18 -10.52 0.82
N VAL A 168 -2.27 -9.79 0.56
CA VAL A 168 -3.41 -10.31 -0.19
C VAL A 168 -3.07 -10.52 -1.67
N PHE A 169 -2.31 -9.62 -2.27
CA PHE A 169 -1.94 -9.72 -3.68
C PHE A 169 -1.13 -10.98 -3.98
N TRP A 170 -0.11 -11.26 -3.17
CA TRP A 170 0.80 -12.36 -3.40
C TRP A 170 0.33 -13.70 -2.84
N ALA A 171 -0.58 -13.70 -1.88
CA ALA A 171 -1.11 -14.94 -1.31
C ALA A 171 -1.81 -15.82 -2.37
N PRO A 172 -1.73 -17.17 -2.25
CA PRO A 172 -2.48 -18.08 -3.12
C PRO A 172 -3.99 -17.88 -3.03
N LYS A 173 -4.72 -18.26 -4.08
CA LYS A 173 -6.19 -18.15 -4.11
C LYS A 173 -6.87 -18.95 -2.99
N GLU A 174 -6.32 -20.12 -2.63
CA GLU A 174 -6.83 -20.98 -1.55
C GLU A 174 -6.70 -20.31 -0.16
N ALA A 175 -5.75 -19.39 -0.01
CA ALA A 175 -5.59 -18.58 1.19
C ALA A 175 -6.50 -17.33 1.20
N GLY A 176 -7.21 -17.06 0.10
CA GLY A 176 -8.00 -15.84 -0.09
C GLY A 176 -7.24 -14.69 -0.76
N GLY A 177 -6.07 -14.97 -1.36
CA GLY A 177 -5.29 -13.99 -2.10
C GLY A 177 -5.59 -13.94 -3.60
N LEU A 178 -4.80 -13.15 -4.32
CA LEU A 178 -4.94 -12.96 -5.78
C LEU A 178 -3.99 -13.84 -6.60
N ASP A 179 -3.02 -14.51 -5.97
CA ASP A 179 -1.92 -15.21 -6.63
C ASP A 179 -1.19 -14.31 -7.64
N GLY A 180 -0.64 -13.18 -7.18
CA GLY A 180 -0.09 -12.11 -8.03
C GLY A 180 0.87 -12.55 -9.14
N ARG A 181 1.53 -13.70 -9.00
CA ARG A 181 2.36 -14.32 -10.05
C ARG A 181 1.59 -14.53 -11.36
N HIS A 182 0.28 -14.79 -11.32
CA HIS A 182 -0.51 -15.04 -12.53
C HIS A 182 -0.58 -13.84 -13.49
N PHE A 183 -0.30 -12.63 -13.01
CA PHE A 183 -0.25 -11.43 -13.86
C PHE A 183 1.01 -11.38 -14.74
N LEU A 184 2.00 -12.23 -14.46
CA LEU A 184 3.19 -12.34 -15.28
C LEU A 184 2.90 -13.17 -16.54
N ASN A 185 2.76 -12.48 -17.67
CA ASN A 185 2.46 -13.07 -18.99
C ASN A 185 3.63 -13.89 -19.59
N ALA A 186 4.75 -14.03 -18.89
CA ALA A 186 5.88 -14.84 -19.36
C ALA A 186 5.54 -16.33 -19.29
N THR A 187 4.88 -16.85 -20.32
CA THR A 187 4.46 -18.26 -20.44
C THR A 187 5.61 -19.28 -20.46
N ASN A 188 6.86 -18.81 -20.60
CA ASN A 188 8.06 -19.64 -20.78
C ASN A 188 9.16 -19.36 -19.74
N LEU A 189 8.84 -18.72 -18.61
CA LEU A 189 9.79 -18.72 -17.49
C LEU A 189 10.06 -20.18 -17.10
N PRO A 190 11.33 -20.60 -16.99
CA PRO A 190 11.65 -22.01 -16.80
C PRO A 190 10.87 -22.56 -15.61
N SER A 191 10.01 -23.55 -15.86
CA SER A 191 9.44 -24.38 -14.80
C SER A 191 10.51 -25.37 -14.34
N THR A 192 11.72 -24.90 -14.05
CA THR A 192 12.82 -25.76 -13.62
C THR A 192 12.50 -26.29 -12.24
N GLY A 193 11.84 -27.45 -12.23
CA GLY A 193 11.65 -28.36 -11.09
C GLY A 193 10.99 -27.71 -9.86
N SER A 194 9.70 -27.98 -9.66
CA SER A 194 8.80 -27.40 -8.64
C SER A 194 8.31 -25.98 -9.02
N LYS A 195 7.02 -25.67 -9.03
CA LYS A 195 6.26 -25.28 -7.84
C LYS A 195 7.08 -24.48 -6.78
N LYS A 196 8.17 -23.77 -7.14
CA LYS A 196 8.85 -22.85 -6.22
C LYS A 196 7.80 -21.84 -5.76
N LYS A 197 7.43 -21.96 -4.49
CA LYS A 197 6.53 -21.04 -3.82
C LYS A 197 7.23 -19.69 -3.81
N VAL A 198 6.54 -18.64 -4.24
CA VAL A 198 7.06 -17.27 -4.11
C VAL A 198 7.39 -17.07 -2.63
N ASN A 199 8.62 -16.65 -2.34
CA ASN A 199 9.00 -16.25 -1.00
C ASN A 199 8.30 -14.93 -0.70
N TRP A 200 7.09 -15.05 -0.15
CA TRP A 200 6.22 -13.91 0.14
C TRP A 200 6.88 -12.94 1.11
N ASP A 201 7.55 -13.45 2.14
CA ASP A 201 8.31 -12.64 3.09
C ASP A 201 9.33 -11.75 2.37
N ALA A 202 10.05 -12.31 1.39
CA ALA A 202 11.01 -11.54 0.60
C ALA A 202 10.32 -10.43 -0.23
N VAL A 203 9.16 -10.71 -0.80
CA VAL A 203 8.42 -9.71 -1.58
C VAL A 203 7.85 -8.60 -0.71
N VAL A 204 7.19 -8.91 0.41
CA VAL A 204 6.67 -7.85 1.31
C VAL A 204 7.80 -7.01 1.88
N ARG A 205 8.95 -7.62 2.21
CA ARG A 205 10.13 -6.86 2.65
C ARG A 205 10.66 -5.95 1.56
N ALA A 206 10.66 -6.38 0.30
CA ALA A 206 11.03 -5.56 -0.84
C ALA A 206 10.07 -4.36 -0.99
N ASP A 207 8.76 -4.61 -0.95
CA ASP A 207 7.71 -3.58 -1.06
C ASP A 207 7.84 -2.53 0.06
N LEU A 208 8.01 -2.99 1.30
CA LEU A 208 8.17 -2.12 2.47
C LEU A 208 9.46 -1.30 2.39
N SER A 209 10.56 -1.93 2.03
CA SER A 209 11.86 -1.27 1.87
C SER A 209 11.75 -0.16 0.82
N GLY A 210 11.26 -0.51 -0.36
CA GLY A 210 11.12 0.43 -1.46
C GLY A 210 10.23 1.62 -1.09
N LEU A 211 9.10 1.36 -0.42
CA LEU A 211 8.21 2.43 0.05
C LEU A 211 8.95 3.40 0.99
N LEU A 212 9.71 2.88 1.95
CA LEU A 212 10.33 3.69 2.99
C LEU A 212 11.48 4.57 2.49
N GLN A 213 12.11 4.25 1.35
CA GLN A 213 13.30 4.96 0.84
C GLN A 213 13.07 5.76 -0.44
N GLY A 214 12.11 5.34 -1.26
CA GLY A 214 11.82 5.92 -2.57
C GLY A 214 10.34 6.22 -2.78
N GLY A 215 9.47 5.77 -1.89
CA GLY A 215 8.03 5.93 -2.05
C GLY A 215 7.44 4.84 -2.93
N LEU A 216 6.24 5.10 -3.43
CA LEU A 216 5.38 4.10 -4.06
C LEU A 216 6.00 3.46 -5.31
N GLY A 217 6.68 4.25 -6.14
CA GLY A 217 7.33 3.75 -7.36
C GLY A 217 8.45 2.77 -7.03
N GLN A 218 9.27 3.08 -6.02
CA GLN A 218 10.31 2.17 -5.58
C GLN A 218 9.72 0.88 -5.01
N ALA A 219 8.64 0.95 -4.21
CA ALA A 219 7.94 -0.24 -3.71
C ALA A 219 7.48 -1.15 -4.86
N VAL A 220 6.83 -0.59 -5.88
CA VAL A 220 6.41 -1.33 -7.08
C VAL A 220 7.60 -1.96 -7.79
N GLY A 221 8.68 -1.19 -7.98
CA GLY A 221 9.88 -1.63 -8.66
C GLY A 221 10.56 -2.82 -7.96
N ASP A 222 10.77 -2.68 -6.65
CA ASP A 222 11.41 -3.70 -5.82
C ASP A 222 10.57 -4.98 -5.75
N SER A 223 9.24 -4.84 -5.66
CA SER A 223 8.29 -5.98 -5.71
C SER A 223 8.51 -6.85 -6.95
N VAL A 224 8.50 -6.22 -8.11
CA VAL A 224 8.60 -6.89 -9.41
C VAL A 224 10.00 -7.44 -9.63
N HIS A 225 11.02 -6.68 -9.27
CA HIS A 225 12.41 -7.11 -9.41
C HIS A 225 12.65 -8.36 -8.57
N ASN A 226 12.24 -8.35 -7.30
CA ASN A 226 12.41 -9.46 -6.38
C ASN A 226 11.67 -10.72 -6.86
N LEU A 227 10.43 -10.59 -7.36
CA LEU A 227 9.71 -11.72 -7.96
C LEU A 227 10.49 -12.32 -9.13
N ILE A 228 10.91 -11.50 -10.09
CA ILE A 228 11.56 -11.99 -11.30
C ILE A 228 12.92 -12.63 -10.98
N ASP A 229 13.68 -12.06 -10.03
CA ASP A 229 14.94 -12.64 -9.59
C ASP A 229 14.73 -14.03 -8.96
N GLN A 230 13.74 -14.18 -8.07
CA GLN A 230 13.37 -15.48 -7.49
C GLN A 230 12.98 -16.54 -8.54
N LEU A 231 12.39 -16.12 -9.67
CA LEU A 231 11.98 -17.02 -10.75
C LEU A 231 13.13 -17.38 -11.70
N LEU A 232 14.24 -16.63 -11.67
CA LEU A 232 15.44 -16.85 -12.48
C LEU A 232 16.56 -17.61 -11.75
N THR A 233 16.38 -17.89 -10.46
CA THR A 233 17.24 -18.75 -9.61
C THR A 233 16.60 -20.10 -9.38
#